data_AF-A0AA43L138-F1
#
_entry.id   AF-A0AA43L138-F1
#
_cell.length_a   1.000
_cell.length_b   1.000
_cell.length_c   1.000
_cell.angle_alpha   90.00
_cell.angle_beta   90.00
_cell.angle_gamma   90.00
#
_symmetry.space_group_name_H-M   'P 1'
#
loop_
_entity.id
_entity.type
_entity.pdbx_description
1 polymer ?
#
loop_
_entity_poly.entity_id
_entity_poly.type
_entity_poly.pdbx_seq_one_letter_code
_entity_poly.pdbx_strand_id
1 'polypeptide(L)'
;MEGNVTVRELAEELNVSKQAVRKWLLKLPEGLSTTMNKNRLELSCEVADFIRQNIKNGKKLPEVIEDKSYRFDENIEFFKEQLKMKDDQIKKLHFLLEQQQQLYLDLKKEMRLSISKTSFKKKFRWEFWK
;
A
#
# COMPACT_ATOMS: atom_id res chain seq x y z
N MET A 1 20.83 -47.09 -8.78
CA MET A 1 19.46 -46.73 -9.21
C MET A 1 19.18 -45.35 -8.65
N GLU A 2 19.52 -44.30 -9.40
CA GLU A 2 19.26 -42.91 -8.97
C GLU A 2 17.78 -42.60 -9.17
N GLY A 3 17.01 -42.75 -8.09
CA GLY A 3 15.59 -42.40 -8.07
C GLY A 3 15.45 -40.89 -7.92
N ASN A 4 15.35 -40.17 -9.03
CA ASN A 4 14.99 -38.75 -8.99
C ASN A 4 13.56 -38.60 -8.45
N VAL A 5 13.37 -37.71 -7.47
CA VAL A 5 12.07 -37.45 -6.84
C VAL A 5 11.54 -36.11 -7.33
N THR A 6 10.26 -36.03 -7.67
CA THR A 6 9.66 -34.75 -8.07
C THR A 6 9.27 -33.91 -6.84
N VAL A 7 9.21 -32.59 -7.01
CA VAL A 7 8.67 -31.68 -5.98
C VAL A 7 7.27 -32.10 -5.49
N ARG A 8 6.47 -32.73 -6.37
CA ARG A 8 5.14 -33.22 -6.01
C ARG A 8 5.22 -34.42 -5.07
N GLU A 9 5.99 -35.43 -5.43
CA GLU A 9 6.16 -36.64 -4.62
C GLU A 9 6.78 -36.30 -3.26
N LEU A 10 7.77 -35.42 -3.23
CA LEU A 10 8.38 -34.97 -1.98
C LEU A 10 7.41 -34.16 -1.10
N ALA A 11 6.54 -33.35 -1.71
CA ALA A 11 5.51 -32.60 -1.00
C ALA A 11 4.43 -33.52 -0.41
N GLU A 12 4.02 -34.55 -1.16
CA GLU A 12 3.06 -35.57 -0.71
C GLU A 12 3.66 -36.42 0.41
N GLU A 13 4.92 -36.86 0.29
CA GLU A 13 5.63 -37.63 1.34
C GLU A 13 5.74 -36.85 2.66
N LEU A 14 6.07 -35.56 2.57
CA LEU A 14 6.29 -34.71 3.74
C LEU A 14 5.01 -34.04 4.25
N ASN A 15 3.86 -34.27 3.60
CA ASN A 15 2.58 -33.62 3.88
C ASN A 15 2.69 -32.08 3.97
N VAL A 16 3.48 -31.49 3.07
CA VAL A 16 3.69 -30.03 2.98
C VAL A 16 3.23 -29.48 1.64
N SER A 17 2.99 -28.17 1.56
CA SER A 17 2.65 -27.55 0.28
C SER A 17 3.84 -27.60 -0.70
N LYS A 18 3.56 -27.75 -2.00
CA LYS A 18 4.57 -27.65 -3.07
C LYS A 18 5.37 -26.33 -2.99
N GLN A 19 4.74 -25.27 -2.51
CA GLN A 19 5.38 -23.96 -2.30
C GLN A 19 6.38 -23.98 -1.15
N ALA A 20 6.12 -24.74 -0.08
CA ALA A 20 7.07 -24.91 1.01
C ALA A 20 8.35 -25.60 0.54
N VAL A 21 8.21 -26.68 -0.26
CA VAL A 21 9.35 -27.37 -0.89
C VAL A 21 10.12 -26.41 -1.80
N ARG A 22 9.43 -25.63 -2.65
CA ARG A 22 10.07 -24.62 -3.51
C ARG A 22 10.85 -23.56 -2.73
N LYS A 23 10.35 -23.10 -1.59
CA LYS A 23 11.08 -22.15 -0.73
C LYS A 23 12.38 -22.73 -0.18
N TRP A 24 12.43 -24.03 0.09
CA TRP A 24 13.65 -24.72 0.49
C TRP A 24 14.64 -24.89 -0.68
N LEU A 25 14.15 -25.08 -1.91
CA LEU A 25 15.01 -25.14 -3.10
C LEU A 25 15.76 -23.83 -3.36
N LEU A 26 15.16 -22.68 -3.05
CA LEU A 26 15.84 -21.38 -3.15
C LEU A 26 17.00 -21.23 -2.16
N LYS A 27 17.12 -22.12 -1.17
CA LYS A 27 18.12 -22.06 -0.08
C LYS A 27 19.06 -23.27 -0.09
N LEU A 28 19.24 -23.89 -1.26
CA LEU A 28 20.18 -24.99 -1.44
C LEU A 28 21.63 -24.47 -1.31
N PRO A 29 22.53 -25.22 -0.64
CA PRO A 29 23.95 -24.92 -0.64
C PRO A 29 24.54 -25.03 -2.06
N GLU A 30 25.62 -24.30 -2.34
CA GLU A 30 26.20 -24.09 -3.69
C GLU A 30 26.71 -25.35 -4.42
N GLY A 31 26.54 -26.55 -3.87
CA GLY A 31 26.86 -27.82 -4.52
C GLY A 31 25.64 -28.65 -4.96
N LEU A 32 24.42 -28.26 -4.58
CA LEU A 32 23.21 -29.04 -4.84
C LEU A 32 22.31 -28.35 -5.86
N SER A 33 22.20 -28.93 -7.05
CA SER A 33 21.38 -28.40 -8.13
C SER A 33 20.16 -29.26 -8.42
N THR A 34 19.05 -28.62 -8.80
CA THR A 34 17.87 -29.31 -9.33
C THR A 34 17.97 -29.42 -10.84
N THR A 35 17.68 -30.59 -11.41
CA THR A 35 17.66 -30.79 -12.85
C THR A 35 16.24 -30.64 -13.40
N MET A 36 16.10 -29.90 -14.50
CA MET A 36 14.84 -29.77 -15.21
C MET A 36 14.76 -30.84 -16.30
N ASN A 37 13.82 -31.77 -16.16
CA ASN A 37 13.59 -32.82 -17.16
C ASN A 37 12.16 -32.70 -17.70
N LYS A 38 12.01 -32.43 -19.00
CA LYS A 38 10.71 -32.37 -19.71
C LYS A 38 9.60 -31.63 -18.92
N ASN A 39 9.87 -30.39 -18.50
CA ASN A 39 8.98 -29.52 -17.71
C ASN A 39 8.67 -29.99 -16.27
N ARG A 40 9.39 -30.98 -15.74
CA ARG A 40 9.32 -31.39 -14.34
C ARG A 40 10.63 -31.10 -13.64
N LEU A 41 10.52 -30.55 -12.42
CA LEU A 41 11.67 -30.30 -11.58
C LEU A 41 11.98 -31.59 -10.80
N GLU A 42 13.07 -32.23 -11.19
CA GLU A 42 13.59 -33.44 -10.58
C GLU A 42 14.64 -33.08 -9.53
N LEU A 43 14.48 -33.66 -8.35
CA LEU A 43 15.38 -33.51 -7.21
C LEU A 43 16.22 -34.77 -7.13
N SER A 44 17.54 -34.61 -7.12
CA SER A 44 18.46 -35.69 -6.72
C SER A 44 18.15 -36.14 -5.29
N CYS A 45 18.45 -37.39 -4.94
CA CYS A 45 18.25 -37.93 -3.59
C CYS A 45 18.85 -37.05 -2.50
N GLU A 46 20.04 -36.48 -2.72
CA GLU A 46 20.73 -35.62 -1.75
C GLU A 46 19.95 -34.35 -1.43
N VAL A 47 19.38 -33.70 -2.46
CA VAL A 47 18.49 -32.54 -2.33
C VAL A 47 17.21 -32.93 -1.58
N ALA A 48 16.61 -34.07 -1.92
CA ALA A 48 15.41 -34.55 -1.25
C ALA A 48 15.67 -34.85 0.23
N ASP A 49 16.79 -35.47 0.57
CA ASP A 49 17.18 -35.79 1.94
C ASP A 49 17.50 -34.55 2.77
N PHE A 50 18.15 -33.55 2.17
CA PHE A 50 18.35 -32.25 2.82
C PHE A 50 17.02 -31.59 3.19
N ILE A 51 16.05 -31.58 2.28
CA ILE A 51 14.72 -31.01 2.52
C ILE A 51 13.96 -31.84 3.57
N ARG A 52 14.01 -33.18 3.48
CA ARG A 52 13.41 -34.09 4.48
C ARG A 52 13.94 -33.81 5.87
N GLN A 53 15.25 -33.70 6.04
CA GLN A 53 15.88 -33.45 7.34
C GLN A 53 15.50 -32.07 7.89
N ASN A 54 15.52 -31.02 7.07
CA ASN A 54 15.20 -29.68 7.54
C ASN A 54 13.73 -29.51 7.94
N ILE A 55 12.81 -30.13 7.19
CA ILE A 55 11.37 -30.10 7.50
C ILE A 55 11.06 -30.98 8.73
N LYS A 56 11.60 -32.20 8.83
CA LYS A 56 11.39 -33.09 9.99
C LYS A 56 11.98 -32.53 11.29
N ASN A 57 13.12 -31.86 11.21
CA ASN A 57 13.76 -31.22 12.36
C ASN A 57 13.08 -29.92 12.80
N GLY A 58 11.97 -29.52 12.17
CA GLY A 58 11.21 -28.32 12.52
C GLY A 58 12.03 -27.03 12.39
N LYS A 59 13.12 -27.06 11.61
CA LYS A 59 13.97 -25.88 11.42
C LYS A 59 13.13 -24.83 10.70
N LYS A 60 12.85 -23.73 11.39
CA LYS A 60 12.28 -22.54 10.76
C LYS A 60 13.23 -22.13 9.64
N LEU A 61 12.67 -21.78 8.48
CA LEU A 61 13.46 -21.22 7.39
C LEU A 61 14.30 -20.07 7.97
N PRO A 62 15.64 -20.07 7.81
CA PRO A 62 16.44 -18.94 8.27
C PRO A 62 15.93 -17.70 7.56
N GLU A 63 15.54 -16.68 8.33
CA GLU A 63 15.05 -15.42 7.78
C GLU A 63 16.14 -14.87 6.88
N VAL A 64 15.83 -14.76 5.58
CA VAL A 64 16.74 -14.11 4.65
C VAL A 64 16.67 -12.64 5.01
N ILE A 65 17.70 -12.13 5.68
CA ILE A 65 17.97 -10.70 5.83
C ILE A 65 18.43 -10.22 4.46
N GLU A 66 17.51 -10.25 3.50
CA GLU A 66 17.69 -9.62 2.19
C GLU A 66 17.51 -8.13 2.43
N ASP A 67 18.58 -7.37 2.22
CA ASP A 67 18.75 -6.01 1.67
C ASP A 67 17.48 -5.18 1.28
N LYS A 68 16.42 -5.24 2.09
CA LYS A 68 15.17 -4.49 1.93
C LYS A 68 15.22 -3.16 2.65
N SER A 69 16.22 -2.94 3.52
CA SER A 69 16.36 -1.71 4.30
C SER A 69 16.46 -0.48 3.40
N TYR A 70 17.34 -0.51 2.38
CA TYR A 70 17.58 0.64 1.52
C TYR A 70 16.38 1.02 0.63
N ARG A 71 15.63 0.03 0.12
CA ARG A 71 14.43 0.29 -0.68
C ARG A 71 13.23 0.78 0.14
N PHE A 72 13.20 0.49 1.45
CA PHE A 72 12.16 1.02 2.31
C PHE A 72 12.38 2.51 2.61
N ASP A 73 13.63 2.95 2.79
CA ASP A 73 13.94 4.34 3.14
C ASP A 73 13.61 5.34 2.03
N GLU A 74 13.95 5.04 0.77
CA GLU A 74 13.60 5.91 -0.38
C GLU A 74 12.08 6.09 -0.54
N ASN A 75 11.32 5.00 -0.32
CA ASN A 75 9.87 5.05 -0.37
C ASN A 75 9.29 5.88 0.78
N ILE A 76 9.88 5.80 1.98
CA ILE A 76 9.47 6.58 3.15
C ILE A 76 9.69 8.08 2.92
N GLU A 77 10.83 8.47 2.34
CA GLU A 77 11.10 9.88 2.00
C GLU A 77 10.12 10.39 0.94
N PHE A 78 9.90 9.62 -0.13
CA PHE A 78 8.93 9.96 -1.16
C PHE A 78 7.51 10.13 -0.59
N PHE A 79 7.07 9.20 0.27
CA PHE A 79 5.74 9.30 0.90
C PHE A 79 5.63 10.48 1.86
N LYS A 80 6.69 10.83 2.60
CA LYS A 80 6.72 12.03 3.45
C LYS A 80 6.58 13.31 2.62
N GLU A 81 7.28 13.39 1.49
CA GLU A 81 7.21 14.54 0.60
C GLU A 81 5.81 14.70 -0.01
N GLN A 82 5.22 13.59 -0.47
CA GLN A 82 3.83 13.56 -0.93
C GLN A 82 2.85 14.02 0.17
N LEU A 83 3.05 13.57 1.41
CA LEU A 83 2.21 13.97 2.54
C LEU A 83 2.25 15.49 2.73
N LYS A 84 3.46 16.06 2.73
CA LYS A 84 3.68 17.50 2.89
C LYS A 84 3.02 18.29 1.75
N MET A 85 3.14 17.83 0.51
CA MET A 85 2.47 18.46 -0.63
C MET A 85 0.94 18.44 -0.48
N LYS A 86 0.38 17.32 0.00
CA LYS A 86 -1.06 17.20 0.25
C LYS A 86 -1.51 18.12 1.38
N ASP A 87 -0.75 18.22 2.47
CA ASP A 87 -1.04 19.13 3.57
C ASP A 87 -1.05 20.59 3.10
N ASP A 88 -0.10 20.98 2.25
CA ASP A 88 -0.06 22.34 1.70
C ASP A 88 -1.23 22.62 0.73
N GLN A 89 -1.67 21.61 -0.04
CA GLN A 89 -2.90 21.69 -0.83
C GLN A 89 -4.13 21.88 0.05
N ILE A 90 -4.24 21.12 1.15
CA ILE A 90 -5.33 21.22 2.12
C ILE A 90 -5.36 22.62 2.75
N LYS A 91 -4.21 23.16 3.16
CA LYS A 91 -4.12 24.54 3.69
C LYS A 91 -4.62 25.58 2.70
N LYS A 92 -4.23 25.48 1.43
CA LYS A 92 -4.70 26.40 0.37
C LYS A 92 -6.21 26.31 0.18
N LEU A 93 -6.76 25.09 0.18
CA LEU A 93 -8.21 24.89 0.07
C LEU A 93 -8.96 25.48 1.26
N HIS A 94 -8.48 25.29 2.49
CA HIS A 94 -9.07 25.90 3.68
C HIS A 94 -9.05 27.43 3.61
N PHE A 95 -7.93 28.01 3.18
CA PHE A 95 -7.82 29.46 3.02
C PHE A 95 -8.81 30.01 1.99
N LEU A 96 -8.92 29.35 0.82
CA LEU A 96 -9.89 29.75 -0.21
C LEU A 96 -11.34 29.61 0.27
N LEU A 97 -11.63 28.55 1.02
CA LEU A 97 -12.95 28.34 1.61
C LEU A 97 -13.29 29.44 2.62
N GLU A 98 -12.34 29.83 3.47
CA GLU A 98 -12.51 30.91 4.43
C GLU A 98 -12.77 32.25 3.73
N GLN A 99 -12.01 32.55 2.67
CA GLN A 99 -12.26 33.73 1.84
C GLN A 99 -13.66 33.73 1.23
N GLN A 100 -14.10 32.58 0.69
CA GLN A 100 -15.44 32.45 0.12
C GLN A 100 -16.54 32.66 1.18
N GLN A 101 -16.34 32.14 2.39
CA GLN A 101 -17.29 32.32 3.51
C GLN A 101 -17.40 33.80 3.91
N GLN A 102 -16.27 34.50 4.02
CA GLN A 102 -16.24 35.93 4.33
C GLN A 102 -16.97 36.75 3.25
N LEU A 103 -16.66 36.53 1.97
CA LEU A 103 -17.33 37.20 0.86
C LEU A 103 -18.85 36.96 0.85
N TYR A 104 -19.29 35.73 1.18
CA TYR A 104 -20.71 35.42 1.27
C TYR A 104 -21.40 36.19 2.41
N LEU A 105 -20.75 36.30 3.57
CA LEU A 105 -21.27 37.07 4.70
C LEU A 105 -21.38 38.56 4.38
N ASP A 106 -20.36 39.12 3.73
CA ASP A 106 -20.34 40.52 3.30
C ASP A 106 -21.44 40.80 2.27
N LEU A 107 -21.58 39.94 1.26
CA LEU A 107 -22.66 40.05 0.27
C LEU A 107 -24.03 40.02 0.96
N LYS A 108 -24.24 39.10 1.90
CA LYS A 108 -25.49 38.99 2.66
C LYS A 108 -25.76 40.23 3.52
N LYS A 109 -24.72 40.87 4.05
CA LYS A 109 -24.83 42.12 4.80
C LYS A 109 -25.23 43.27 3.87
N GLU A 110 -24.56 43.42 2.74
CA GLU A 110 -24.88 44.45 1.73
C GLU A 110 -26.30 44.30 1.18
N MET A 111 -26.75 43.07 0.90
CA MET A 111 -28.13 42.81 0.48
C MET A 111 -29.15 43.23 1.56
N ARG A 112 -28.89 42.95 2.84
CA ARG A 112 -29.78 43.39 3.92
C ARG A 112 -29.84 44.91 4.01
N LEU A 113 -28.70 45.59 3.87
CA LEU A 113 -28.63 47.06 3.89
C LEU A 113 -29.38 47.66 2.70
N SER A 114 -29.26 47.11 1.49
CA SER A 114 -29.98 47.61 0.32
C SER A 114 -31.50 47.40 0.43
N ILE A 115 -31.94 46.25 0.95
CA ILE A 115 -33.36 45.99 1.25
C ILE A 115 -33.89 46.99 2.29
N SER A 116 -33.14 47.25 3.37
CA SER A 116 -33.53 48.24 4.39
C SER A 116 -33.60 49.67 3.83
N LYS A 117 -32.63 50.08 3.02
CA LYS A 117 -32.65 51.41 2.37
C LYS A 117 -33.84 51.55 1.41
N THR A 118 -34.17 50.51 0.65
CA THR A 118 -35.31 50.54 -0.28
C THR A 118 -36.65 50.52 0.44
N SER A 119 -36.80 49.73 1.51
CA SER A 119 -38.01 49.73 2.34
C SER A 119 -38.21 51.05 3.07
N PHE A 120 -37.14 51.66 3.58
CA PHE A 120 -37.17 53.00 4.18
C PHE A 120 -37.60 54.07 3.16
N LYS A 121 -37.01 54.08 1.95
CA LYS A 121 -37.42 54.99 0.87
C LYS A 121 -38.89 54.80 0.48
N LYS A 122 -39.38 53.56 0.40
CA LYS A 122 -40.80 53.30 0.14
C LYS A 122 -41.66 53.87 1.26
N LYS A 123 -41.39 53.55 2.53
CA LYS A 123 -42.15 54.06 3.69
C LYS A 123 -42.19 55.59 3.74
N PHE A 124 -41.04 56.22 3.56
CA PHE A 124 -40.91 57.68 3.51
C PHE A 124 -41.72 58.29 2.35
N ARG A 125 -41.70 57.65 1.17
CA ARG A 125 -42.55 58.07 0.04
C ARG A 125 -44.05 57.89 0.31
N TRP A 126 -44.47 56.89 1.08
CA TRP A 126 -45.90 56.73 1.41
C TRP A 126 -46.38 57.73 2.46
N GLU A 127 -45.54 58.10 3.43
CA GLU A 127 -45.87 59.08 4.47
C GLU A 127 -45.98 60.52 3.93
N PHE A 128 -45.26 60.85 2.86
CA PHE A 128 -45.27 62.20 2.26
C PHE A 128 -46.44 62.45 1.29
N TRP A 129 -47.12 61.39 0.83
CA TRP A 129 -48.22 61.46 -0.14
C TRP A 129 -49.59 61.21 0.51
N LYS A 130 -49.68 61.37 1.84
CA LYS A 130 -50.89 61.24 2.65
C LYS A 130 -51.19 62.57 3.33
#